data_AF-A0AAV4MPH1-F1
#
_entry.id   AF-A0AAV4MPH1-F1
#
_cell.length_a   1.000
_cell.length_b   1.000
_cell.length_c   1.000
_cell.angle_alpha   90.00
_cell.angle_beta   90.00
_cell.angle_gamma   90.00
#
_symmetry.space_group_name_H-M   'P 1'
#
loop_
_entity.id
_entity.type
_entity.pdbx_description
1 polymer ?
#
loop_
_entity_poly.entity_id
_entity_poly.type
_entity_poly.pdbx_seq_one_letter_code
_entity_poly.pdbx_strand_id
1 'polypeptide(L)'
;MTALSNCYINSFFSNFYNNCGNLYLGAFAADRIPSLDQIGEIGALIVNTEESDSYGEHWLAIIFLKSRKLEFFDSFGRSPTEFNAHITNFVSMFPEVHWNSLRF
;
A
#
# COMPACT_ATOMS: atom_id res chain seq x y z
N MET A 1 19.43 0.16 -12.94
CA MET A 1 17.96 0.18 -12.83
C MET A 1 17.60 1.28 -11.85
N THR A 2 17.14 2.42 -12.35
CA THR A 2 16.83 3.60 -11.55
C THR A 2 15.50 3.39 -10.84
N ALA A 3 15.52 3.45 -9.50
CA ALA A 3 14.32 3.51 -8.68
C ALA A 3 13.37 4.57 -9.23
N LEU A 4 12.11 4.20 -9.45
CA LEU A 4 11.09 5.13 -9.90
C LEU A 4 10.93 6.19 -8.79
N SER A 5 11.37 7.41 -9.08
CA SER A 5 11.22 8.54 -8.17
C SER A 5 9.76 8.69 -7.73
N ASN A 6 9.53 9.03 -6.46
CA ASN A 6 8.19 9.22 -5.88
C ASN A 6 7.26 10.08 -6.77
N CYS A 7 7.78 11.07 -7.50
CA CYS A 7 6.98 11.88 -8.41
C CYS A 7 6.42 11.11 -9.62
N TYR A 8 7.15 10.15 -10.17
CA TYR A 8 6.70 9.33 -11.30
C TYR A 8 5.63 8.34 -10.86
N ILE A 9 5.84 7.71 -9.70
CA ILE A 9 4.86 6.83 -9.06
C ILE A 9 3.57 7.59 -8.76
N ASN A 10 3.67 8.75 -8.12
CA ASN A 10 2.49 9.57 -7.86
C ASN A 10 1.81 10.05 -9.14
N SER A 11 2.57 10.35 -10.21
CA SER A 11 1.99 10.72 -11.52
C SER A 11 1.29 9.53 -12.19
N PHE A 12 1.91 8.35 -12.19
CA PHE A 12 1.33 7.12 -12.73
C PHE A 12 0.04 6.75 -11.98
N PHE A 13 0.06 6.80 -10.65
CA PHE A 13 -1.11 6.48 -9.84
C PHE A 13 -2.14 7.62 -9.80
N SER A 14 -1.78 8.87 -10.04
CA SER A 14 -2.74 9.97 -10.25
C SER A 14 -3.53 9.81 -11.56
N ASN A 15 -2.96 9.20 -12.59
CA ASN A 15 -3.73 8.77 -13.76
C ASN A 15 -4.68 7.60 -13.43
N PHE A 16 -4.33 6.80 -12.43
CA PHE A 16 -5.21 5.78 -11.85
C PHE A 16 -6.33 6.42 -11.01
N TYR A 17 -6.05 7.48 -10.23
CA TYR A 17 -7.03 8.29 -9.50
C TYR A 17 -8.14 8.83 -10.42
N ASN A 18 -7.79 9.28 -11.63
CA ASN A 18 -8.79 9.74 -12.61
C ASN A 18 -9.78 8.63 -13.04
N ASN A 19 -9.41 7.35 -12.89
CA ASN A 19 -10.27 6.21 -13.19
C ASN A 19 -10.87 5.54 -11.93
N CYS A 20 -10.27 5.72 -10.74
CA CYS A 20 -10.70 5.12 -9.47
C CYS A 20 -11.33 6.10 -8.46
N GLY A 21 -11.42 7.39 -8.79
CA GLY A 21 -11.99 8.45 -7.96
C GLY A 21 -11.16 8.80 -6.71
N ASN A 22 -11.81 9.45 -5.72
CA ASN A 22 -11.23 9.89 -4.43
C ASN A 22 -10.71 8.75 -3.53
N LEU A 23 -10.63 7.51 -4.02
CA LEU A 23 -10.21 6.34 -3.25
C LEU A 23 -8.70 6.19 -3.18
N TYR A 24 -7.94 6.68 -4.18
CA TYR A 24 -6.49 6.60 -4.12
C TYR A 24 -5.91 7.70 -3.23
N LEU A 25 -5.24 7.30 -2.15
CA LEU A 25 -4.75 8.22 -1.12
C LEU A 25 -3.28 8.60 -1.31
N GLY A 26 -2.54 7.87 -2.15
CA GLY A 26 -1.14 8.17 -2.46
C GLY A 26 -0.20 6.98 -2.35
N ALA A 27 1.08 7.27 -2.57
CA ALA A 27 2.19 6.34 -2.34
C ALA A 27 2.96 6.75 -1.09
N PHE A 28 3.25 5.79 -0.22
CA PHE A 28 3.87 6.00 1.09
C PHE A 28 5.07 5.08 1.27
N ALA A 29 6.08 5.54 2.01
CA ALA A 29 7.10 4.66 2.58
C ALA A 29 6.49 3.85 3.74
N ALA A 30 7.13 2.76 4.15
CA ALA A 30 6.61 1.89 5.19
C ALA A 30 6.36 2.63 6.52
N ASP A 31 7.27 3.51 6.91
CA ASP A 31 7.19 4.35 8.12
C ASP A 31 6.22 5.54 7.99
N ARG A 32 5.65 5.75 6.80
CA ARG A 32 4.77 6.90 6.47
C ARG A 32 3.36 6.49 6.08
N ILE A 33 2.96 5.24 6.35
CA ILE A 33 1.58 4.81 6.13
C ILE A 33 0.66 5.63 7.06
N PRO A 34 -0.38 6.30 6.53
CA PRO A 34 -1.28 7.12 7.32
C PRO A 34 -2.08 6.28 8.32
N SER A 35 -2.41 6.86 9.48
CA SER A 35 -3.21 6.19 10.52
C SER A 35 -4.67 6.01 10.11
N LEU A 36 -5.41 5.10 10.76
CA LEU A 36 -6.85 4.91 10.50
C LEU A 36 -7.67 6.19 10.63
N ASP A 37 -7.31 7.09 11.54
CA ASP A 37 -8.04 8.36 11.69
C ASP A 37 -7.79 9.34 10.52
N GLN A 38 -6.73 9.14 9.75
CA GLN A 38 -6.37 9.96 8.59
C GLN A 38 -6.92 9.39 7.28
N ILE A 39 -7.22 8.10 7.25
CA ILE A 39 -7.76 7.42 6.08
C ILE A 39 -9.23 7.12 6.30
N GLY A 40 -10.10 7.54 5.38
CA GLY A 40 -11.55 7.36 5.51
C GLY A 40 -11.98 5.88 5.55
N GLU A 41 -13.27 5.62 5.38
CA GLU A 41 -13.80 4.24 5.44
C GLU A 41 -13.38 3.36 4.26
N ILE A 42 -12.98 3.94 3.13
CA ILE A 42 -12.56 3.23 1.91
C ILE A 42 -11.37 3.96 1.31
N GLY A 43 -10.36 3.20 0.88
CA GLY A 43 -9.21 3.79 0.21
C GLY A 43 -8.24 2.76 -0.36
N ALA A 44 -7.32 3.27 -1.17
CA ALA A 44 -6.27 2.52 -1.82
C ALA A 44 -4.93 3.24 -1.62
N LEU A 45 -3.92 2.47 -1.24
CA LEU A 45 -2.56 2.92 -0.94
C LEU A 45 -1.59 2.13 -1.83
N ILE A 46 -0.51 2.79 -2.21
CA ILE A 46 0.70 2.12 -2.67
C ILE A 46 1.75 2.29 -1.59
N VAL A 47 2.39 1.21 -1.17
CA VAL A 47 3.32 1.23 -0.04
C VAL A 47 4.67 0.67 -0.47
N ASN A 48 5.73 1.44 -0.29
CA ASN A 48 7.07 0.91 -0.41
C ASN A 48 7.42 0.08 0.83
N THR A 49 8.14 -1.02 0.67
CA THR A 49 8.61 -1.83 1.82
C THR A 49 9.75 -1.20 2.59
N GLU A 50 10.44 -0.23 2.00
CA GLU A 50 11.50 0.53 2.64
C GLU A 50 10.97 1.75 3.38
N GLU A 51 11.73 2.19 4.38
CA GLU A 51 11.48 3.43 5.12
C GLU A 51 11.84 4.67 4.29
N SER A 52 11.36 5.83 4.74
CA SER A 52 11.46 7.09 4.02
C SER A 52 12.88 7.64 3.85
N ASP A 53 13.85 7.11 4.58
CA ASP A 53 15.27 7.44 4.49
C ASP A 53 16.07 6.49 3.56
N SER A 54 15.41 5.47 3.02
CA SER A 54 15.99 4.47 2.11
C SER A 54 15.54 4.70 0.67
N TYR A 55 16.28 4.10 -0.27
CA TYR A 55 15.85 4.03 -1.66
C TYR A 55 14.77 2.96 -1.78
N GLY A 56 13.57 3.35 -2.23
CA GLY A 56 12.47 2.40 -2.37
C GLY A 56 12.73 1.30 -3.41
N GLU A 57 12.69 0.04 -2.99
CA GLU A 57 13.04 -1.12 -3.85
C GLU A 57 11.83 -1.98 -4.24
N HIS A 58 10.85 -2.12 -3.34
CA HIS A 58 9.71 -2.99 -3.56
C HIS A 58 8.40 -2.32 -3.13
N TRP A 59 7.35 -2.54 -3.92
CA TRP A 59 6.07 -1.83 -3.82
C TRP A 59 4.92 -2.81 -3.65
N LEU A 60 4.03 -2.46 -2.74
CA LEU A 60 2.82 -3.19 -2.37
C LEU A 60 1.60 -2.35 -2.74
N ALA A 61 0.50 -2.99 -3.09
CA ALA A 61 -0.79 -2.33 -3.22
C ALA A 61 -1.73 -2.79 -2.11
N ILE A 62 -2.39 -1.83 -1.48
CA ILE A 62 -3.32 -2.10 -0.36
C ILE A 62 -4.63 -1.39 -0.66
N ILE A 63 -5.73 -2.13 -0.60
CA ILE A 63 -7.09 -1.56 -0.69
C ILE A 63 -7.83 -1.94 0.58
N PHE A 64 -8.54 -0.99 1.17
CA PHE A 64 -9.39 -1.25 2.32
C PHE A 64 -10.81 -0.72 2.09
N LEU A 65 -11.77 -1.42 2.69
CA LEU A 65 -13.20 -1.21 2.51
C LEU A 65 -13.89 -0.90 3.84
N LYS A 66 -15.08 -0.31 3.75
CA LYS A 66 -15.91 0.13 4.88
C LYS A 66 -16.19 -0.96 5.93
N SER A 67 -16.11 -2.23 5.55
CA SER A 67 -16.26 -3.39 6.44
C SER A 67 -15.00 -3.74 7.24
N ARG A 68 -13.96 -2.89 7.25
CA ARG A 68 -12.62 -3.19 7.77
C ARG A 68 -11.98 -4.43 7.12
N LYS A 69 -12.33 -4.66 5.86
CA LYS A 69 -11.69 -5.65 5.01
C LYS A 69 -10.51 -5.00 4.30
N LEU A 70 -9.37 -5.69 4.28
CA LEU A 70 -8.16 -5.27 3.57
C LEU A 70 -7.80 -6.31 2.51
N GLU A 71 -7.58 -5.83 1.29
CA GLU A 71 -7.00 -6.58 0.18
C GLU A 71 -5.54 -6.13 0.03
N PHE A 72 -4.62 -7.07 0.19
CA PHE A 72 -3.19 -6.86 0.12
C PHE A 72 -2.62 -7.52 -1.13
N PHE A 73 -1.83 -6.79 -1.89
CA PHE A 73 -1.21 -7.30 -3.10
C PHE A 73 0.32 -7.13 -3.08
N ASP A 74 1.00 -8.26 -3.28
CA ASP A 74 2.43 -8.35 -3.57
C ASP A 74 2.62 -9.18 -4.85
N SER A 75 3.33 -8.66 -5.86
CA SER A 75 3.64 -9.42 -7.07
C SER A 75 4.39 -10.74 -6.81
N PHE A 76 5.14 -10.83 -5.70
CA PHE A 76 5.83 -12.06 -5.31
C PHE A 76 4.99 -13.01 -4.43
N GLY A 77 3.73 -12.67 -4.17
CA GLY A 77 2.77 -13.50 -3.45
C GLY A 77 3.09 -13.72 -1.97
N ARG A 78 3.83 -12.80 -1.34
CA ARG A 78 4.17 -12.90 0.08
C ARG A 78 2.99 -12.51 0.97
N SER A 79 2.89 -13.17 2.12
CA SER A 79 1.98 -12.81 3.19
C SER A 79 2.32 -11.42 3.74
N PRO A 80 1.32 -10.61 4.15
CA PRO A 80 1.56 -9.35 4.85
C PRO A 80 2.46 -9.47 6.08
N THR A 81 2.46 -10.65 6.73
CA THR A 81 3.28 -10.96 7.92
C THR A 81 4.77 -11.12 7.64
N GLU A 82 5.18 -11.18 6.38
CA GLU A 82 6.58 -11.34 5.97
C GLU A 82 7.32 -10.00 5.79
N PHE A 83 6.61 -8.88 5.92
CA PHE A 83 7.16 -7.54 5.78
C PHE A 83 7.52 -6.91 7.14
N ASN A 84 8.07 -5.69 7.11
CA ASN A 84 8.52 -4.99 8.30
C ASN A 84 7.38 -4.68 9.30
N ALA A 85 7.77 -4.19 10.49
CA ALA A 85 6.85 -3.87 11.58
C ALA A 85 5.79 -2.84 11.19
N HIS A 86 6.11 -1.86 10.35
CA HIS A 86 5.15 -0.82 9.98
C HIS A 86 4.00 -1.38 9.14
N ILE A 87 4.32 -2.20 8.14
CA ILE A 87 3.32 -2.85 7.27
C ILE A 87 2.49 -3.85 8.08
N THR A 88 3.16 -4.70 8.86
CA THR A 88 2.47 -5.70 9.69
C THR A 88 1.55 -5.06 10.71
N ASN A 89 1.99 -4.01 11.38
CA ASN A 89 1.14 -3.25 12.33
C ASN A 89 -0.06 -2.63 11.62
N PHE A 90 0.13 -2.00 10.46
CA PHE A 90 -0.98 -1.42 9.71
C PHE A 90 -2.03 -2.46 9.31
N VAL A 91 -1.58 -3.60 8.76
CA VAL A 91 -2.47 -4.68 8.34
C VAL A 91 -3.19 -5.32 9.53
N SER A 92 -2.53 -5.43 10.69
CA SER A 92 -3.13 -5.99 11.91
C SER A 92 -4.32 -5.19 12.45
N MET A 93 -4.51 -3.95 12.01
CA MET A 93 -5.67 -3.14 12.37
C MET A 93 -6.95 -3.60 11.65
N PHE A 94 -6.86 -4.50 10.67
CA PHE A 94 -7.98 -5.00 9.89
C PHE A 94 -8.31 -6.44 10.32
N PRO A 95 -9.55 -6.73 10.77
CA PRO A 95 -9.94 -8.07 11.21
C PRO A 95 -10.04 -9.08 10.06
N GLU A 96 -10.26 -8.62 8.83
CA GLU A 96 -10.34 -9.47 7.63
C GLU A 96 -9.29 -9.00 6.64
N VAL A 97 -8.30 -9.85 6.37
CA VAL A 97 -7.19 -9.57 5.46
C VAL A 97 -7.12 -10.66 4.41
N HIS A 98 -7.23 -10.26 3.16
CA HIS A 98 -7.04 -11.11 1.99
C HIS A 98 -5.75 -10.71 1.31
N TRP A 99 -4.99 -11.69 0.81
CA TRP A 99 -3.81 -11.43 0.00
C TRP A 99 -3.69 -12.45 -1.12
N ASN A 100 -2.94 -12.09 -2.16
CA ASN A 100 -2.57 -13.04 -3.20
C ASN A 100 -1.36 -13.88 -2.74
N SER A 101 -1.48 -15.21 -2.80
CA SER A 101 -0.33 -16.12 -2.64
C SER A 101 0.31 -16.53 -3.97
N LEU A 102 -0.28 -16.11 -5.09
CA LEU A 102 0.23 -16.36 -6.43
C LEU A 102 1.29 -15.33 -6.80
N ARG A 103 2.34 -15.79 -7.49
CA ARG A 103 3.40 -14.95 -8.05
C ARG A 103 3.04 -14.53 -9.47
N PHE A 104 3.27 -13.27 -9.82
CA PHE A 104 2.99 -12.69 -11.13
C PHE A 104 4.27 -12.20 -11.82
#